data_AF-A0A1V6RTB5-F1
#
_entry.id   AF-A0A1V6RTB5-F1
#
_cell.length_a   1.000
_cell.length_b   1.000
_cell.length_c   1.000
_cell.angle_alpha   90.00
_cell.angle_beta   90.00
_cell.angle_gamma   90.00
#
_symmetry.space_group_name_H-M   'P 1'
#
loop_
_entity.id
_entity.type
_entity.pdbx_description
1 polymer ?
#
loop_
_entity_poly.entity_id
_entity_poly.type
_entity_poly.pdbx_seq_one_letter_code
_entity_poly.pdbx_strand_id
1 'polypeptide(L)'
;MATTLTGGNPHIIQLPKTPSDIPSDPQSIAQQWLTSLEVELSRPENLNINQLFHVDSWWRDMLALDWDMRTVHTATEIQSFLRKLQTNAQLSNFQLQDSGKFQPRLENVVDGLS
;
A
#
# COMPACT_ATOMS: atom_id res chain seq x y z
N MET A 1 32.08 -13.72 -14.38
CA MET A 1 31.84 -13.99 -15.81
C MET A 1 30.57 -13.23 -16.18
N ALA A 2 30.69 -12.09 -16.85
CA ALA A 2 29.56 -11.22 -17.18
C ALA A 2 28.82 -11.78 -18.39
N THR A 3 27.52 -12.03 -18.26
CA THR A 3 26.68 -12.48 -19.37
C THR A 3 26.37 -11.28 -20.26
N THR A 4 26.90 -11.31 -21.47
CA THR A 4 26.69 -10.33 -22.54
C THR A 4 25.21 -10.28 -22.92
N LEU A 5 24.56 -9.12 -22.73
CA LEU A 5 23.23 -8.83 -23.25
C LEU A 5 23.34 -8.68 -24.77
N THR A 6 22.83 -9.67 -25.50
CA THR A 6 22.73 -9.65 -26.96
C THR A 6 21.53 -8.80 -27.39
N GLY A 7 21.81 -7.73 -28.14
CA GLY A 7 20.87 -7.13 -29.10
C GLY A 7 19.56 -6.56 -28.55
N GLY A 8 19.63 -5.56 -27.67
CA GLY A 8 18.46 -4.77 -27.24
C GLY A 8 18.87 -3.31 -27.01
N ASN A 9 17.96 -2.37 -27.29
CA ASN A 9 18.18 -0.93 -27.08
C ASN A 9 18.68 -0.71 -25.63
N PRO A 10 19.84 -0.06 -25.39
CA PRO A 10 20.51 -0.06 -24.08
C PRO A 10 19.73 0.65 -22.96
N HIS A 11 18.59 1.27 -23.29
CA HIS A 11 17.71 1.98 -22.38
C HIS A 11 16.43 1.21 -22.02
N ILE A 12 16.24 0.00 -22.56
CA ILE A 12 15.09 -0.85 -22.23
C ILE A 12 15.44 -1.72 -21.02
N ILE A 13 14.88 -1.39 -19.86
CA ILE A 13 14.95 -2.20 -18.66
C ILE A 13 13.84 -3.26 -18.76
N GLN A 14 14.21 -4.54 -18.84
CA GLN A 14 13.23 -5.62 -18.72
C GLN A 14 12.81 -5.73 -17.25
N LEU A 15 11.54 -5.51 -16.97
CA LEU A 15 10.99 -5.73 -15.63
C LEU A 15 11.00 -7.24 -15.31
N PRO A 16 11.27 -7.61 -14.05
CA PRO A 16 11.17 -9.00 -13.63
C PRO A 16 9.73 -9.52 -13.82
N LYS A 17 9.59 -10.75 -14.30
CA LYS A 17 8.29 -11.41 -14.44
C LYS A 17 7.79 -11.83 -13.07
N THR A 18 6.59 -11.36 -12.70
CA THR A 18 5.91 -11.79 -11.48
C THR A 18 5.61 -13.30 -11.55
N PRO A 19 5.90 -14.09 -10.50
CA PRO A 19 5.57 -15.51 -10.46
C PRO A 19 4.05 -15.75 -10.57
N SER A 20 3.67 -16.84 -11.24
CA SER A 20 2.27 -17.17 -11.57
C SER A 20 1.42 -17.67 -10.38
N ASP A 21 2.07 -18.08 -9.28
CA ASP A 21 1.44 -18.86 -8.20
C ASP A 21 0.96 -18.03 -6.99
N ILE A 22 0.75 -16.72 -7.17
CA ILE A 22 0.29 -15.85 -6.08
C ILE A 22 -1.24 -15.96 -5.95
N PRO A 23 -1.80 -16.10 -4.73
CA PRO A 23 -3.25 -16.18 -4.51
C PRO A 23 -4.01 -15.08 -5.28
N SER A 24 -4.99 -15.53 -6.04
CA SER A 24 -5.55 -14.85 -7.22
C SER A 24 -6.68 -13.87 -6.93
N ASP A 25 -6.87 -13.46 -5.68
CA ASP A 25 -8.00 -12.61 -5.28
C ASP A 25 -7.54 -11.28 -4.63
N PRO A 26 -7.40 -10.20 -5.43
CA PRO A 26 -7.09 -8.86 -4.95
C PRO A 26 -8.06 -8.33 -3.91
N GLN A 27 -9.35 -8.70 -4.01
CA GLN A 27 -10.36 -8.21 -3.09
C GLN A 27 -10.12 -8.78 -1.69
N SER A 28 -9.94 -10.10 -1.59
CA SER A 28 -9.62 -10.75 -0.31
C SER A 28 -8.32 -10.20 0.29
N ILE A 29 -7.27 -10.02 -0.51
CA ILE A 29 -5.99 -9.48 -0.03
C ILE A 29 -6.15 -8.05 0.52
N ALA A 30 -6.80 -7.17 -0.24
CA ALA A 30 -6.97 -5.78 0.16
C ALA A 30 -7.89 -5.65 1.38
N GLN A 31 -8.97 -6.44 1.45
CA GLN A 31 -9.89 -6.40 2.60
C GLN A 31 -9.20 -6.92 3.85
N GLN A 32 -8.41 -7.99 3.74
CA GLN A 32 -7.63 -8.51 4.86
C GLN A 32 -6.67 -7.46 5.41
N TRP A 33 -5.96 -6.75 4.55
CA TRP A 33 -5.07 -5.67 4.97
C TRP A 33 -5.84 -4.54 5.67
N LEU A 34 -6.98 -4.10 5.14
CA LEU A 34 -7.84 -3.08 5.76
C LEU A 34 -8.36 -3.52 7.13
N THR A 35 -8.83 -4.76 7.26
CA THR A 35 -9.30 -5.31 8.52
C THR A 35 -8.18 -5.37 9.55
N SER A 36 -6.97 -5.78 9.16
CA SER A 36 -5.82 -5.75 10.07
C SER A 36 -5.43 -4.32 10.49
N LEU A 37 -5.48 -3.35 9.58
CA LEU A 37 -5.26 -1.95 9.92
C LEU A 37 -6.30 -1.44 10.91
N GLU A 38 -7.58 -1.75 10.70
CA GLU A 38 -8.67 -1.36 11.60
C GLU A 38 -8.48 -1.91 13.02
N VAL A 39 -8.05 -3.18 13.15
CA VAL A 39 -7.72 -3.79 14.45
C VAL A 39 -6.63 -3.03 15.18
N GLU A 40 -5.60 -2.55 14.47
CA GLU A 40 -4.55 -1.74 15.09
C GLU A 40 -5.10 -0.36 15.48
N LEU A 41 -5.88 0.27 14.61
CA LEU A 41 -6.47 1.59 14.86
C LEU A 41 -7.53 1.59 15.97
N SER A 42 -8.14 0.45 16.31
CA SER A 42 -9.07 0.33 17.43
C SER A 42 -8.38 0.40 18.81
N ARG A 43 -7.03 0.38 18.84
CA ARG A 43 -6.21 0.39 20.06
C ARG A 43 -5.09 1.44 19.99
N PRO A 44 -5.40 2.75 19.84
CA PRO A 44 -4.40 3.78 19.52
C PRO A 44 -3.22 3.83 20.49
N GLU A 45 -3.45 3.64 21.79
CA GLU A 45 -2.38 3.63 22.80
C GLU A 45 -1.34 2.51 22.60
N ASN A 46 -1.77 1.39 22.02
CA ASN A 46 -0.95 0.19 21.74
C ASN A 46 -0.79 -0.07 20.24
N LEU A 47 -0.98 0.96 19.40
CA LEU A 47 -0.89 0.86 17.94
C LEU A 47 0.46 0.28 17.51
N ASN A 48 0.44 -0.82 16.76
CA ASN A 48 1.65 -1.43 16.18
C ASN A 48 1.44 -1.79 14.71
N ILE A 49 2.11 -1.08 13.81
CA ILE A 49 1.87 -1.23 12.36
C ILE A 49 2.98 -2.00 11.63
N ASN A 50 3.96 -2.56 12.35
CA ASN A 50 5.18 -3.14 11.76
C ASN A 50 4.93 -4.37 10.87
N GLN A 51 3.79 -5.06 11.03
CA GLN A 51 3.38 -6.17 10.16
C GLN A 51 2.62 -5.70 8.92
N LEU A 52 2.17 -4.43 8.89
CA LEU A 52 1.34 -3.86 7.83
C LEU A 52 2.12 -2.92 6.92
N PHE A 53 3.18 -2.30 7.44
CA PHE A 53 4.00 -1.33 6.74
C PHE A 53 5.45 -1.79 6.68
N HIS A 54 6.07 -1.59 5.52
CA HIS A 54 7.51 -1.75 5.38
C HIS A 54 8.22 -0.63 6.16
N VAL A 55 9.43 -0.90 6.65
CA VAL A 55 10.21 0.09 7.44
C VAL A 55 10.37 1.41 6.70
N ASP A 56 10.48 1.36 5.38
CA ASP A 56 10.66 2.50 4.46
C ASP A 56 9.34 2.94 3.76
N SER A 57 8.18 2.65 4.35
CA SER A 57 6.89 3.05 3.79
C SER A 57 6.67 4.57 3.80
N TRP A 58 5.76 5.00 2.93
CA TRP A 58 5.32 6.40 2.81
C TRP A 58 3.80 6.46 2.99
N TRP A 59 3.32 7.36 3.86
CA TRP A 59 1.90 7.66 4.02
C TRP A 59 1.61 9.08 3.49
N ARG A 60 0.67 9.20 2.57
CA ARG A 60 0.20 10.50 2.08
C ARG A 60 -1.18 10.76 2.65
N ASP A 61 -1.28 11.77 3.50
CA ASP A 61 -2.56 12.24 4.03
C ASP A 61 -3.01 13.45 3.20
N MET A 62 -4.15 13.28 2.51
CA MET A 62 -4.74 14.28 1.63
C MET A 62 -6.01 14.84 2.27
N LEU A 63 -5.85 15.58 3.37
CA LEU A 63 -6.95 16.14 4.16
C LEU A 63 -7.90 15.09 4.76
N ALA A 64 -7.39 13.89 5.08
CA ALA A 64 -8.22 12.80 5.58
C ALA A 64 -8.21 12.72 7.11
N LEU A 65 -7.04 12.82 7.75
CA LEU A 65 -6.93 12.76 9.22
C LEU A 65 -6.82 14.14 9.90
N ASP A 66 -6.36 15.16 9.16
CA ASP A 66 -6.20 16.53 9.63
C ASP A 66 -6.38 17.51 8.46
N TRP A 67 -6.37 18.82 8.73
CA TRP A 67 -6.57 19.86 7.71
C TRP A 67 -5.32 20.26 6.93
N ASP A 68 -4.20 19.56 7.14
CA ASP A 68 -2.96 19.80 6.39
C ASP A 68 -2.68 18.67 5.41
N MET A 69 -2.29 19.02 4.18
CA MET A 69 -1.69 18.06 3.26
C MET A 69 -0.28 17.70 3.75
N ARG A 70 -0.03 16.42 4.02
CA ARG A 70 1.26 15.96 4.53
C ARG A 70 1.66 14.61 3.96
N THR A 71 2.96 14.40 3.90
CA THR A 71 3.58 13.13 3.54
C THR A 71 4.50 12.72 4.68
N VAL A 72 4.30 11.51 5.21
CA VAL A 72 5.03 10.96 6.35
C VAL A 72 5.89 9.79 5.87
N HIS A 73 7.15 9.75 6.28
CA HIS A 73 8.12 8.78 5.81
C HIS A 73 8.56 7.87 6.96
N THR A 74 8.68 6.57 6.67
CA THR A 74 9.01 5.48 7.60
C THR A 74 7.83 4.99 8.46
N ALA A 75 7.82 3.68 8.73
CA ALA A 75 6.78 3.06 9.55
C ALA A 75 6.68 3.69 10.95
N THR A 76 7.81 4.10 11.55
CA THR A 76 7.84 4.71 12.89
C THR A 76 7.12 6.06 12.94
N GLU A 77 7.34 6.92 11.95
CA GLU A 77 6.66 8.22 11.88
C GLU A 77 5.17 8.03 11.55
N ILE A 78 4.84 7.11 10.64
CA ILE A 78 3.45 6.76 10.30
C ILE A 78 2.70 6.28 11.55
N GLN A 79 3.30 5.39 12.35
CA GLN A 79 2.68 4.91 13.59
C GLN A 79 2.43 6.05 14.57
N SER A 80 3.42 6.93 14.75
CA SER A 80 3.29 8.09 15.66
C SER A 80 2.20 9.05 15.19
N PHE A 81 2.11 9.28 13.88
CA PHE A 81 1.10 10.11 13.24
C PHE A 81 -0.30 9.53 13.40
N LEU A 82 -0.50 8.25 13.05
CA LEU A 82 -1.79 7.57 13.17
C LEU A 82 -2.26 7.52 14.63
N ARG A 83 -1.37 7.17 15.58
CA ARG A 83 -1.70 7.16 17.02
C ARG A 83 -2.19 8.51 17.50
N LYS A 84 -1.53 9.60 17.08
CA LYS A 84 -1.90 10.96 17.48
C LYS A 84 -3.30 11.34 17.01
N LEU A 85 -3.67 10.97 15.78
CA LEU A 85 -4.89 11.44 15.15
C LEU A 85 -6.08 10.49 15.32
N GLN A 86 -5.84 9.20 15.48
CA GLN A 86 -6.90 8.20 15.52
C GLN A 86 -7.91 8.41 16.66
N THR A 87 -7.47 8.94 17.80
CA THR A 87 -8.36 9.28 18.93
C THR A 87 -9.45 10.29 18.52
N ASN A 88 -9.13 11.21 17.60
CA ASN A 88 -10.07 12.21 17.09
C ASN A 88 -10.76 11.75 15.80
N ALA A 89 -10.02 11.14 14.87
CA ALA A 89 -10.52 10.75 13.56
C ALA A 89 -11.45 9.53 13.62
N GLN A 90 -11.27 8.64 14.60
CA GLN A 90 -12.11 7.46 14.84
C GLN A 90 -12.32 6.59 13.58
N LEU A 91 -11.27 6.46 12.76
CA LEU A 91 -11.34 5.67 11.53
C LEU A 91 -11.71 4.23 11.87
N SER A 92 -12.78 3.73 11.23
CA SER A 92 -13.35 2.41 11.50
C SER A 92 -14.27 1.99 10.35
N ASN A 93 -14.65 0.71 10.34
CA ASN A 93 -15.52 0.09 9.36
C ASN A 93 -15.03 0.30 7.91
N PHE A 94 -13.75 0.02 7.66
CA PHE A 94 -13.19 0.09 6.32
C PHE A 94 -13.76 -0.99 5.41
N GLN A 95 -14.29 -0.56 4.27
CA GLN A 95 -14.88 -1.45 3.27
C GLN A 95 -14.30 -1.13 1.89
N LEU A 96 -14.00 -2.20 1.15
CA LEU A 96 -13.66 -2.06 -0.26
C LEU A 96 -14.90 -1.70 -1.09
N GLN A 97 -14.66 -0.95 -2.16
CA GLN A 97 -15.59 -0.89 -3.27
C GLN A 97 -15.65 -2.27 -3.93
N ASP A 98 -16.81 -2.90 -3.91
CA ASP A 98 -17.04 -4.24 -4.46
C ASP A 98 -17.53 -4.21 -5.93
N SER A 99 -17.71 -3.02 -6.49
CA SER A 99 -18.26 -2.83 -7.83
C SER A 99 -17.69 -1.60 -8.53
N GLY A 100 -17.86 -1.57 -9.86
CA GLY A 100 -17.49 -0.43 -10.69
C GLY A 100 -15.99 -0.29 -10.97
N LYS A 101 -15.59 0.91 -11.39
CA LYS A 101 -14.23 1.16 -11.90
C LYS A 101 -13.12 0.94 -10.86
N PHE A 102 -13.44 1.12 -9.57
CA PHE A 102 -12.48 1.13 -8.46
C PHE A 102 -12.42 -0.17 -7.66
N GLN A 103 -13.14 -1.22 -8.08
CA GLN A 103 -13.01 -2.53 -7.46
C GLN A 103 -11.56 -3.05 -7.63
N PRO A 104 -10.96 -3.66 -6.59
CA PRO A 104 -9.63 -4.27 -6.71
C PRO A 104 -9.59 -5.35 -7.79
N ARG A 105 -8.59 -5.29 -8.66
CA ARG A 105 -8.39 -6.26 -9.73
C ARG A 105 -6.91 -6.36 -10.09
N LEU A 106 -6.50 -7.53 -10.58
CA LEU A 106 -5.18 -7.70 -11.18
C LEU A 106 -5.23 -7.10 -12.58
N GLU A 107 -4.28 -6.24 -12.90
CA GLU A 107 -4.09 -5.69 -14.23
C GLU A 107 -2.69 -6.01 -14.72
N ASN A 108 -2.59 -6.31 -16.01
CA ASN A 108 -1.29 -6.34 -16.66
C ASN A 108 -0.88 -4.90 -16.95
N VAL A 109 0.36 -4.54 -16.60
CA VAL A 109 0.93 -3.26 -16.99
C VAL A 109 0.87 -3.18 -18.51
N VAL A 110 0.25 -2.11 -19.04
CA VAL A 110 0.22 -1.86 -20.47
C VAL A 110 1.61 -1.36 -20.88
N ASP A 111 2.28 -2.10 -21.77
CA ASP A 111 3.56 -1.67 -22.33
C ASP A 111 3.39 -0.31 -23.04
N GLY A 112 4.18 0.69 -22.66
CA GLY A 112 4.28 1.97 -23.39
C GLY A 112 3.62 3.20 -22.76
N LEU A 113 3.22 3.17 -21.49
CA LEU A 113 2.95 4.40 -20.74
C LEU A 113 4.24 4.90 -20.06
N SER A 114 5.07 5.57 -20.85
CA SER A 114 6.13 6.49 -20.40
C SER A 114 5.66 7.93 -20.50
#